data_AF-A0A0J0UX52-F1
#
_entry.id   AF-A0A0J0UX52-F1
#
_cell.length_a   1.000
_cell.length_b   1.000
_cell.length_c   1.000
_cell.angle_alpha   90.00
_cell.angle_beta   90.00
_cell.angle_gamma   90.00
#
_symmetry.space_group_name_H-M   'P 1'
#
loop_
_entity.id
_entity.type
_entity.pdbx_description
1 polymer ?
#
loop_
_entity_poly.entity_id
_entity_poly.type
_entity_poly.pdbx_seq_one_letter_code
_entity_poly.pdbx_strand_id
1 'polypeptide(L)' 'MFGGNEWLIVAVVALVLFGGSQLPKLAKNLGSAQKEFKKGLAEGKEDEETPSASTTPPASSGTPAAKETPSDN' A
#
# COMPACT_ATOMS: atom_id res chain seq x y z
N MET A 1 11.92 33.91 -23.81
CA MET A 1 10.70 33.50 -23.09
C MET A 1 10.52 32.00 -23.29
N PHE A 2 11.32 31.18 -22.61
CA PHE A 2 11.28 29.72 -22.71
C PHE A 2 10.39 29.18 -21.61
N GLY A 3 9.08 29.16 -21.84
CA GLY A 3 8.09 28.70 -20.88
C GLY A 3 7.29 27.55 -21.48
N GLY A 4 7.44 26.35 -20.95
CA GLY A 4 6.59 25.20 -21.30
C GLY A 4 7.00 24.42 -22.56
N ASN A 5 7.26 25.08 -23.69
CA ASN A 5 7.50 24.36 -24.97
C ASN A 5 8.75 23.46 -24.93
N GLU A 6 9.84 23.92 -24.32
CA GLU A 6 11.08 23.14 -24.15
C GLU A 6 10.85 21.88 -23.30
N TRP A 7 10.11 22.04 -22.18
CA TRP A 7 9.76 20.93 -21.30
C TRP A 7 8.88 19.89 -21.99
N LEU A 8 8.00 20.33 -22.89
CA LEU A 8 7.13 19.45 -23.66
C LEU A 8 7.95 18.61 -24.66
N ILE A 9 8.94 19.21 -25.31
CA ILE A 9 9.88 18.50 -26.20
C ILE A 9 10.68 17.45 -25.42
N VAL A 10 11.23 17.81 -24.26
CA VAL A 10 11.96 16.87 -23.39
C VAL A 10 11.06 15.71 -22.95
N ALA A 11 9.81 15.99 -22.58
CA ALA A 11 8.85 14.96 -22.21
C ALA A 11 8.55 14.00 -23.37
N VAL A 12 8.39 14.51 -24.60
CA VAL A 12 8.18 13.68 -25.79
C VAL A 12 9.40 12.80 -26.07
N VAL A 13 10.61 13.36 -26.02
CA VAL A 13 11.85 12.58 -26.23
C VAL A 13 11.99 11.49 -25.18
N ALA A 14 11.76 11.81 -23.90
CA ALA A 14 11.76 10.81 -22.83
C ALA A 14 10.71 9.73 -23.08
N LEU A 15 9.51 10.08 -23.51
CA LEU A 15 8.43 9.13 -23.78
C LEU A 15 8.75 8.21 -24.98
N VAL A 16 9.54 8.68 -25.97
CA VAL A 16 10.04 7.85 -27.08
C VAL A 16 11.15 6.90 -26.62
N LEU A 17 12.09 7.36 -25.79
CA LEU A 17 13.20 6.54 -25.31
C LEU A 17 12.75 5.48 -24.30
N PHE A 18 11.90 5.88 -23.35
CA PHE A 18 11.39 4.99 -22.30
C PHE A 18 10.12 4.24 -22.72
N GLY A 19 9.34 4.78 -23.66
CA GLY A 19 8.05 4.22 -24.05
C GLY A 19 6.91 4.64 -23.09
N GLY A 20 5.72 4.87 -23.65
CA GLY A 20 4.55 5.35 -22.89
C GLY A 20 4.10 4.44 -21.73
N SER A 21 4.46 3.15 -21.76
CA SER A 21 4.10 2.20 -20.70
C SER A 21 5.08 2.16 -19.52
N GLN A 22 6.29 2.70 -19.66
CA GLN A 22 7.32 2.64 -18.60
C GLN A 22 7.17 3.77 -17.58
N LEU A 23 6.83 4.99 -18.02
CA LEU A 23 6.54 6.13 -17.13
C LEU A 23 5.49 5.81 -16.05
N PRO A 24 4.29 5.26 -16.38
CA PRO A 24 3.28 4.93 -15.37
C PRO A 24 3.71 3.76 -14.46
N LYS A 25 4.50 2.79 -14.96
CA LYS A 25 5.05 1.71 -14.14
C LYS A 25 6.07 2.25 -13.12
N LEU A 26 7.00 3.09 -13.57
CA LEU A 26 7.99 3.76 -12.72
C LEU A 26 7.29 4.62 -11.65
N ALA A 27 6.31 5.44 -12.05
CA ALA A 27 5.55 6.27 -11.14
C ALA A 27 4.79 5.44 -10.09
N LYS A 28 4.19 4.30 -10.49
CA LYS A 28 3.48 3.42 -9.55
C LYS A 28 4.42 2.77 -8.55
N ASN A 29 5.55 2.23 -9.00
CA ASN A 29 6.55 1.63 -8.09
C ASN A 29 7.17 2.66 -7.15
N LEU A 30 7.56 3.84 -7.68
CA LEU A 30 8.14 4.92 -6.88
C LEU A 30 7.11 5.48 -5.88
N GLY A 31 5.85 5.61 -6.30
CA GLY A 31 4.75 6.07 -5.45
C GLY A 31 4.45 5.10 -4.31
N SER A 32 4.43 3.79 -4.59
CA SER A 32 4.29 2.77 -3.54
C SER A 32 5.46 2.81 -2.55
N ALA A 33 6.70 2.88 -3.04
CA ALA A 33 7.88 2.97 -2.18
C ALA A 33 7.88 4.24 -1.31
N GLN A 34 7.55 5.41 -1.90
CA GLN A 34 7.38 6.67 -1.16
C GLN A 34 6.27 6.59 -0.11
N LYS A 35 5.15 5.93 -0.43
CA LYS A 35 4.02 5.77 0.48
C LYS A 35 4.40 4.90 1.69
N GLU A 36 5.02 3.75 1.44
CA GLU A 36 5.51 2.85 2.51
C GLU A 36 6.60 3.51 3.35
N PHE A 37 7.52 4.23 2.71
CA PHE A 37 8.55 5.00 3.42
C PHE A 37 7.96 6.07 4.33
N LYS A 38 7.00 6.87 3.85
CA LYS A 38 6.28 7.86 4.68
C LYS A 38 5.50 7.21 5.81
N LYS A 39 4.87 6.06 5.55
CA LYS A 39 4.13 5.31 6.57
C LYS A 39 5.08 4.83 7.68
N GLY A 40 6.20 4.19 7.33
CA GLY A 40 7.18 3.73 8.33
C GLY A 40 7.81 4.87 9.12
N LEU A 41 8.04 6.04 8.50
CA LEU A 41 8.50 7.24 9.21
C LEU A 41 7.44 7.85 10.14
N ALA A 42 6.15 7.71 9.83
CA ALA A 42 5.07 8.18 10.68
C ALA A 42 4.87 7.23 11.87
N GLU A 43 4.81 5.91 11.62
CA GLU A 43 4.70 4.89 12.67
C GLU A 43 5.90 4.95 13.63
N GLY A 44 7.12 5.12 13.12
CA GLY A 44 8.31 5.26 13.97
C GLY A 44 8.43 6.58 14.74
N LYS A 45 7.59 7.58 14.43
CA LYS A 45 7.49 8.82 15.23
C LYS A 45 6.38 8.74 16.29
N GLU A 46 5.37 7.91 16.05
CA GLU A 46 4.23 7.71 16.95
C GLU A 46 4.59 6.75 18.10
N ASP A 47 5.58 5.86 17.90
CA ASP A 47 6.07 4.89 18.89
C ASP A 47 6.93 5.50 20.04
N GLU A 48 7.31 6.78 19.95
CA GLU A 48 8.01 7.51 21.03
C GLU A 48 7.04 8.20 22.01
N GLU A 49 5.73 8.23 21.71
CA GLU A 49 4.69 8.85 22.56
C GLU A 49 3.51 7.88 22.81
N THR A 50 3.73 6.74 23.48
CA THR A 50 2.83 6.12 24.52
C THR A 50 3.16 4.65 24.80
N PRO A 51 3.22 4.21 26.09
CA PRO A 51 3.29 2.79 26.43
C PRO A 51 1.90 2.13 26.38
N SER A 52 1.79 1.06 25.59
CA SER A 52 0.95 -0.13 25.78
C SER A 52 -0.45 0.00 26.45
N ALA A 53 -1.51 -0.25 25.67
CA ALA A 53 -2.71 -0.93 26.19
C ALA A 53 -3.53 -1.66 25.08
N SER A 54 -3.44 -3.00 25.07
CA SER A 54 -4.54 -4.00 24.90
C SER A 54 -5.60 -3.79 23.79
N THR A 55 -5.82 -4.75 22.88
CA THR A 55 -6.72 -5.90 23.16
C THR A 55 -6.60 -7.02 22.10
N THR A 56 -6.16 -8.19 22.56
CA THR A 56 -6.67 -9.55 22.28
C THR A 56 -6.61 -10.14 20.85
N PRO A 57 -5.83 -11.22 20.60
CA PRO A 57 -6.17 -12.16 19.53
C PRO A 57 -7.50 -12.83 19.92
N PRO A 58 -8.53 -12.85 19.06
CA PRO A 58 -9.73 -13.63 19.36
C PRO A 58 -9.31 -15.11 19.36
N ALA A 59 -9.11 -15.62 20.57
CA ALA A 59 -9.15 -17.04 20.84
C ALA A 59 -10.47 -17.54 20.30
N SER A 60 -10.35 -18.35 19.25
CA SER A 60 -11.36 -19.28 18.77
C SER A 60 -11.85 -20.12 19.95
N SER A 61 -12.97 -19.70 20.54
CA SER A 61 -13.82 -20.56 21.37
C SER A 61 -15.27 -20.14 21.17
N GLY A 62 -15.82 -20.65 20.08
CA GLY A 62 -17.22 -20.53 19.69
C GLY A 62 -17.58 -21.62 18.70
N THR A 63 -17.34 -22.89 19.04
CA THR A 63 -18.09 -24.00 18.42
C THR A 63 -19.49 -23.95 19.00
N PRO A 64 -20.53 -23.67 18.19
CA PRO A 64 -21.35 -24.78 17.71
C PRO A 64 -21.97 -24.51 16.32
N ALA A 65 -21.69 -25.37 15.34
CA ALA A 65 -22.61 -25.74 14.26
C ALA A 65 -21.92 -26.71 13.30
N ALA A 66 -21.49 -27.86 13.82
CA ALA A 66 -21.38 -29.05 13.00
C ALA A 66 -22.80 -29.40 12.54
N LYS A 67 -23.05 -29.14 11.26
CA LYS A 67 -24.15 -29.71 10.50
C LYS A 67 -23.88 -31.20 10.34
N GLU A 68 -24.25 -32.00 11.33
CA GLU A 68 -24.42 -33.45 11.20
C GLU A 68 -25.65 -33.88 12.01
N THR A 69 -26.76 -34.12 11.32
CA THR A 69 -27.83 -35.00 11.79
C THR A 69 -27.28 -36.43 11.74
N PRO A 70 -27.45 -37.28 12.77
CA PRO A 70 -28.66 -38.09 12.78
C PRO A 70 -29.23 -38.38 14.18
N SER A 71 -30.56 -38.31 14.21
CA SER A 71 -31.47 -38.96 15.15
C SER A 71 -31.25 -40.47 15.15
N ASP A 72 -31.01 -41.11 16.30
CA ASP A 72 -31.34 -42.53 16.51
C ASP A 72 -31.49 -42.90 18.00
N ASN A 73 -32.59 -43.62 18.27
CA ASN A 73 -33.04 -44.33 19.47
C ASN A 73 -33.78 -43.57 20.60
#